data_AF-A0A9E7F9Y6-F1
#
_entry.id   AF-A0A9E7F9Y6-F1
#
_cell.length_a   1.000
_cell.length_b   1.000
_cell.length_c   1.000
_cell.angle_alpha   90.00
_cell.angle_beta   90.00
_cell.angle_gamma   90.00
#
_symmetry.space_group_name_H-M   'P 1'
#
loop_
_entity.id
_entity.type
_entity.pdbx_description
1 polymer ?
#
loop_
_entity_poly.entity_id
_entity_poly.type
_entity_poly.pdbx_seq_one_letter_code
_entity_poly.pdbx_strand_id
1 'polypeptide(L)'
;MGYDQKPIRSSSRVKCQKLHLAFLTTCCCLVSVTLLVGCSVSSTKLSSWPWNHAAPAAAPMAGGRIGSQKLVEAADKQELKPVCDFADTRSVVCELEGDIRIHGNSSSILFAGSSPASWQMKPHPRKDDPNALSHVTQISVTSFAADGDAPRCAVSSTTPAIVFSTGGYMGNPFHDFTDVLIPLFITSFQFDGEVRLLVGDIAPWWIQKYEPILTGLSRHDIIDLNRDDVVRCFPHVIVGLRFHKEMSIDPSRTQNGLSMLDFGRFVRRSFALRRESATKLGADRNKKPRLLIIARRATRVLENVDEVARAARGLGFEVVVAEAGRKTNLTAFARLVNSCDGMMGVHGAGLANFVFLPMNTTLIQVVPLGQLDEIARVDFGAAAEDMEMKYVQYGISEEESTLIEQYPRDHAVFNDPTAITKQGWTARRSVYLLNQNVRIDVVRFRDVLIQALEFLHRE
;
A
#
# COMPACT_ATOMS: atom_id res chain seq x y z
N MET A 1 -44.99 5.99 -27.42
CA MET A 1 -45.30 4.81 -28.24
C MET A 1 -44.20 3.79 -27.99
N GLY A 2 -44.51 2.76 -27.21
CA GLY A 2 -43.55 1.75 -26.78
C GLY A 2 -43.16 0.82 -27.91
N TYR A 3 -41.88 0.49 -27.98
CA TYR A 3 -41.38 -0.65 -28.74
C TYR A 3 -40.74 -1.63 -27.76
N ASP A 4 -41.48 -2.70 -27.50
CA ASP A 4 -41.00 -3.93 -26.87
C ASP A 4 -40.00 -4.61 -27.80
N GLN A 5 -38.79 -4.91 -27.31
CA GLN A 5 -37.95 -5.97 -27.87
C GLN A 5 -37.55 -6.96 -26.78
N LYS A 6 -37.99 -8.21 -27.01
CA LYS A 6 -37.78 -9.39 -26.16
C LYS A 6 -36.30 -9.76 -26.05
N PRO A 7 -35.84 -10.30 -24.91
CA PRO A 7 -34.48 -10.79 -24.74
C PRO A 7 -34.31 -12.19 -25.34
N ILE A 8 -33.27 -12.38 -26.15
CA ILE A 8 -32.81 -13.68 -26.64
C ILE A 8 -32.01 -14.37 -25.52
N ARG A 9 -32.59 -15.41 -24.93
CA ARG A 9 -31.88 -16.38 -24.07
C ARG A 9 -31.03 -17.30 -24.94
N SER A 10 -29.71 -17.29 -24.75
CA SER A 10 -28.86 -18.42 -25.14
C SER A 10 -28.43 -19.16 -23.88
N SER A 11 -28.82 -20.44 -23.79
CA SER A 11 -28.42 -21.35 -22.72
C SER A 11 -27.47 -22.40 -23.31
N SER A 12 -26.19 -22.30 -23.02
CA SER A 12 -25.24 -23.41 -23.24
C SER A 12 -25.05 -24.15 -21.91
N ARG A 13 -25.74 -25.29 -21.77
CA ARG A 13 -25.50 -26.26 -20.70
C ARG A 13 -24.18 -26.99 -21.01
N VAL A 14 -23.14 -26.72 -20.23
CA VAL A 14 -21.95 -27.58 -20.19
C VAL A 14 -22.17 -28.63 -19.08
N LYS A 15 -22.33 -29.89 -19.49
CA LYS A 15 -22.34 -31.05 -18.59
C LYS A 15 -20.91 -31.29 -18.08
N CYS A 16 -20.69 -31.13 -16.78
CA CYS A 16 -19.46 -31.57 -16.12
C CYS A 16 -19.59 -33.05 -15.75
N GLN A 17 -18.85 -33.93 -16.44
CA GLN A 17 -18.76 -35.35 -16.08
C GLN A 17 -17.89 -35.49 -14.82
N LYS A 18 -18.43 -36.20 -13.82
CA LYS A 18 -17.72 -36.63 -12.62
C LYS A 18 -16.66 -37.65 -13.00
N LEU A 19 -15.39 -37.32 -12.82
CA LEU A 19 -14.31 -38.31 -12.77
C LEU A 19 -14.16 -38.76 -11.31
N HIS A 20 -14.59 -39.99 -11.02
CA HIS A 20 -14.19 -40.71 -9.82
C HIS A 20 -12.75 -41.18 -10.02
N LEU A 21 -11.80 -40.62 -9.27
CA LEU A 21 -10.47 -41.22 -9.15
C LEU A 21 -10.40 -41.96 -7.82
N ALA A 22 -10.30 -43.28 -7.92
CA ALA A 22 -10.23 -44.21 -6.82
C ALA A 22 -8.92 -44.04 -6.04
N PHE A 23 -9.04 -44.10 -4.72
CA PHE A 23 -7.94 -44.28 -3.79
C PHE A 23 -7.21 -45.60 -4.08
N LEU A 24 -5.90 -45.53 -4.26
CA LEU A 24 -5.00 -46.67 -4.08
C LEU A 24 -3.98 -46.28 -3.01
N THR A 25 -4.19 -46.85 -1.84
CA THR A 25 -3.29 -46.88 -0.70
C THR A 25 -2.08 -47.73 -1.03
N THR A 26 -0.90 -47.12 -1.07
CA THR A 26 0.37 -47.83 -0.96
C THR A 26 1.25 -47.18 0.08
N CYS A 27 1.41 -47.94 1.16
CA CYS A 27 2.30 -47.75 2.28
C CYS A 27 3.76 -47.66 1.80
N CYS A 28 4.47 -46.61 2.20
CA CYS A 28 5.93 -46.59 2.19
C CYS A 28 6.43 -45.80 3.40
N CYS A 29 6.93 -46.56 4.39
CA CYS A 29 7.69 -46.09 5.53
C CYS A 29 8.98 -45.39 5.06
N LEU A 30 9.19 -44.14 5.43
CA LEU A 30 10.53 -43.53 5.42
C LEU A 30 10.71 -42.61 6.64
N VAL A 31 11.35 -43.21 7.65
CA VAL A 31 12.45 -42.68 8.49
C VAL A 31 12.42 -41.18 8.80
N SER A 32 12.01 -40.88 10.03
CA SER A 32 12.28 -39.64 10.75
C SER A 32 13.78 -39.48 11.02
N VAL A 33 14.41 -38.48 10.39
CA VAL A 33 15.73 -37.96 10.80
C VAL A 33 15.51 -36.64 11.52
N THR A 34 15.56 -36.68 12.85
CA THR A 34 15.67 -35.51 13.71
C THR A 34 17.11 -35.03 13.72
N LEU A 35 17.37 -33.88 13.08
CA LEU A 35 18.61 -33.13 13.22
C LEU A 35 18.42 -32.07 14.31
N LEU A 36 18.94 -32.36 15.49
CA LEU A 36 19.21 -31.40 16.56
C LEU A 36 20.41 -30.55 16.14
N VAL A 37 20.19 -29.29 15.79
CA VAL A 37 21.28 -28.29 15.69
C VAL A 37 21.17 -27.40 16.92
N GLY A 38 22.11 -27.61 17.84
CA GLY A 38 22.27 -26.80 19.05
C GLY A 38 22.78 -25.40 18.71
N CYS A 39 22.13 -24.39 19.29
CA CYS A 39 22.60 -23.02 19.34
C CYS A 39 23.84 -22.92 20.24
N SER A 40 24.94 -22.35 19.74
CA SER A 40 25.93 -21.67 20.58
C SER A 40 26.02 -20.21 20.14
N VAL A 41 25.45 -19.31 20.95
CA VAL A 41 25.60 -17.86 20.78
C VAL A 41 26.75 -17.43 21.70
N SER A 42 27.89 -17.06 21.11
CA SER A 42 28.98 -16.41 21.84
C SER A 42 28.67 -14.91 21.97
N SER A 43 28.48 -14.47 23.21
CA SER A 43 28.37 -13.05 23.60
C SER A 43 29.74 -12.37 23.50
N THR A 44 29.87 -11.38 22.62
CA THR A 44 30.94 -10.38 22.71
C THR A 44 30.32 -9.03 23.07
N LYS A 45 30.61 -8.60 24.30
CA LYS A 45 30.35 -7.25 24.81
C LYS A 45 31.08 -6.22 23.93
N LEU A 46 30.38 -5.19 23.47
CA LEU A 46 31.00 -3.95 23.06
C LEU A 46 30.62 -2.81 24.01
N SER A 47 31.68 -2.14 24.42
CA SER A 47 31.80 -1.04 25.36
C SER A 47 31.17 0.25 24.85
N SER A 48 30.46 0.92 25.75
CA SER A 48 30.00 2.29 25.66
C SER A 48 31.17 3.30 25.68
N TRP A 49 31.20 4.21 24.71
CA TRP A 49 31.93 5.47 24.81
C TRP A 49 30.98 6.66 24.60
N PRO A 50 30.98 7.66 25.50
CA PRO A 50 30.08 8.80 25.44
C PRO A 50 30.67 9.92 24.58
N TRP A 51 29.82 10.53 23.75
CA TRP A 51 30.15 11.76 23.03
C TRP A 51 29.66 12.95 23.86
N ASN A 52 30.62 13.65 24.46
CA ASN A 52 30.44 14.97 25.04
C ASN A 52 30.48 16.01 23.91
N HIS A 53 29.41 16.79 23.75
CA HIS A 53 29.50 18.09 23.10
C HIS A 53 29.14 19.19 24.11
N ALA A 54 30.15 20.00 24.39
CA ALA A 54 30.08 21.20 25.21
C ALA A 54 29.31 22.31 24.48
N ALA A 55 28.44 23.00 25.22
CA ALA A 55 27.94 24.33 24.86
C ALA A 55 28.66 25.37 25.73
N PRO A 56 28.95 26.60 25.21
CA PRO A 56 29.76 27.57 25.93
C PRO A 56 28.96 28.32 27.00
N ALA A 57 29.71 28.74 28.01
CA ALA A 57 29.28 29.43 29.23
C ALA A 57 28.78 30.86 28.99
N ALA A 58 27.82 31.29 29.81
CA ALA A 58 27.54 32.69 30.11
C ALA A 58 27.56 32.89 31.64
N ALA A 59 28.26 33.93 32.09
CA ALA A 59 28.56 34.25 33.48
C ALA A 59 27.39 34.97 34.21
N PRO A 60 27.38 35.02 35.56
CA PRO A 60 26.22 35.39 36.37
C PRO A 60 26.21 36.86 36.79
N MET A 61 25.03 37.42 37.07
CA MET A 61 24.87 38.61 37.93
C MET A 61 23.61 38.51 38.79
N ALA A 62 23.72 39.11 39.98
CA ALA A 62 23.01 38.77 41.20
C ALA A 62 21.72 39.55 41.49
N GLY A 63 20.88 38.96 42.36
CA GLY A 63 20.25 39.66 43.49
C GLY A 63 18.77 40.09 43.37
N GLY A 64 17.90 39.51 44.21
CA GLY A 64 16.58 40.07 44.51
C GLY A 64 15.66 39.11 45.28
N ARG A 65 15.19 39.51 46.46
CA ARG A 65 14.48 38.71 47.47
C ARG A 65 12.96 38.58 47.24
N ILE A 66 12.44 37.40 47.60
CA ILE A 66 11.19 37.06 48.31
C ILE A 66 9.84 37.56 47.72
N GLY A 67 9.00 36.60 47.33
CA GLY A 67 7.56 36.74 47.22
C GLY A 67 6.88 35.37 47.19
N SER A 68 6.19 35.01 48.27
CA SER A 68 5.40 33.78 48.43
C SER A 68 4.41 33.59 47.28
N GLN A 69 4.52 32.49 46.53
CA GLN A 69 3.42 31.98 45.72
C GLN A 69 3.27 30.47 45.94
N LYS A 70 2.06 30.10 46.37
CA LYS A 70 1.60 28.73 46.54
C LYS A 70 1.93 27.91 45.30
N LEU A 71 2.63 26.79 45.50
CA LEU A 71 2.60 25.66 44.59
C LEU A 71 1.15 25.16 44.53
N VAL A 72 0.44 25.57 43.49
CA VAL A 72 -0.72 24.83 43.00
C VAL A 72 -0.12 23.88 41.97
N GLU A 73 0.01 22.61 42.33
CA GLU A 73 0.22 21.54 41.35
C GLU A 73 -0.92 21.63 40.35
N ALA A 74 -0.61 22.15 39.16
CA ALA A 74 -1.46 21.96 38.01
C ALA A 74 -1.43 20.46 37.72
N ALA A 75 -2.47 19.75 38.19
CA ALA A 75 -2.79 18.43 37.66
C ALA A 75 -2.86 18.59 36.15
N ASP A 76 -1.89 17.98 35.46
CA ASP A 76 -1.85 17.88 34.02
C ASP A 76 -3.17 17.21 33.61
N LYS A 77 -4.12 18.01 33.13
CA LYS A 77 -5.31 17.50 32.46
C LYS A 77 -4.80 16.95 31.14
N GLN A 78 -4.28 15.73 31.19
CA GLN A 78 -4.12 14.90 30.01
C GLN A 78 -5.53 14.77 29.44
N GLU A 79 -5.86 15.57 28.43
CA GLU A 79 -7.09 15.41 27.68
C GLU A 79 -7.13 13.96 27.23
N LEU A 80 -8.08 13.20 27.76
CA LEU A 80 -8.29 11.81 27.39
C LEU A 80 -8.49 11.78 25.88
N LYS A 81 -7.51 11.20 25.17
CA LYS A 81 -7.57 11.02 23.72
C LYS A 81 -8.91 10.33 23.40
N PRO A 82 -9.70 10.85 22.46
CA PRO A 82 -10.96 10.22 22.10
C PRO A 82 -10.69 8.79 21.61
N VAL A 83 -11.57 7.87 22.02
CA VAL A 83 -11.48 6.44 21.66
C VAL A 83 -11.43 6.25 20.15
N CYS A 84 -12.22 7.04 19.41
CA CYS A 84 -12.25 7.05 17.96
C CYS A 84 -11.85 8.44 17.44
N ASP A 85 -10.84 8.48 16.57
CA ASP A 85 -10.40 9.67 15.87
C ASP A 85 -11.17 9.81 14.55
N PHE A 86 -12.03 10.83 14.48
CA PHE A 86 -12.75 11.24 13.28
C PHE A 86 -12.19 12.53 12.68
N ALA A 87 -11.16 13.14 13.26
CA ALA A 87 -10.60 14.41 12.80
C ALA A 87 -9.73 14.22 11.54
N ASP A 88 -9.13 13.05 11.37
CA ASP A 88 -8.38 12.74 10.15
C ASP A 88 -9.28 12.77 8.90
N THR A 89 -8.75 13.36 7.83
CA THR A 89 -9.47 13.58 6.56
C THR A 89 -9.46 12.37 5.64
N ARG A 90 -8.70 11.31 5.97
CA ARG A 90 -8.50 10.16 5.09
C ARG A 90 -8.99 8.86 5.70
N SER A 91 -8.99 8.74 7.03
CA SER A 91 -9.35 7.53 7.76
C SER A 91 -10.06 7.82 9.08
N VAL A 92 -10.78 6.83 9.59
CA VAL A 92 -11.29 6.82 10.98
C VAL A 92 -10.60 5.67 11.68
N VAL A 93 -10.02 5.94 12.85
CA VAL A 93 -9.33 4.91 13.64
C VAL A 93 -9.82 4.96 15.08
N CYS A 94 -10.27 3.83 15.61
CA CYS A 94 -10.52 3.66 17.03
C CYS A 94 -9.41 2.86 17.69
N GLU A 95 -8.94 3.30 18.85
CA GLU A 95 -7.90 2.63 19.64
C GLU A 95 -8.50 2.31 21.01
N LEU A 96 -8.72 1.02 21.26
CA LEU A 96 -9.46 0.48 22.40
C LEU A 96 -8.49 -0.26 23.33
N GLU A 97 -8.60 -0.03 24.64
CA GLU A 97 -7.79 -0.68 25.69
C GLU A 97 -8.71 -1.36 26.72
N GLY A 98 -8.28 -2.49 27.29
CA GLY A 98 -8.98 -3.19 28.37
C GLY A 98 -9.75 -4.43 27.92
N ASP A 99 -10.95 -4.67 28.47
CA ASP A 99 -11.81 -5.81 28.11
C ASP A 99 -12.56 -5.49 26.82
N ILE A 100 -12.02 -5.97 25.70
CA ILE A 100 -12.59 -5.77 24.36
C ILE A 100 -13.06 -7.10 23.82
N ARG A 101 -14.29 -7.14 23.29
CA ARG A 101 -14.97 -8.33 22.78
C ARG A 101 -15.40 -8.08 21.35
N ILE A 102 -14.91 -8.91 20.43
CA ILE A 102 -15.19 -8.83 19.00
C ILE A 102 -16.10 -10.00 18.64
N HIS A 103 -17.21 -9.69 17.98
CA HIS A 103 -18.12 -10.68 17.41
C HIS A 103 -18.28 -10.40 15.91
N GLY A 104 -17.57 -11.20 15.10
CA GLY A 104 -17.46 -11.01 13.65
C GLY A 104 -18.81 -11.08 12.94
N ASN A 105 -19.59 -12.14 13.20
CA ASN A 105 -20.90 -12.36 12.58
C ASN A 105 -21.91 -11.22 12.78
N SER A 106 -21.82 -10.46 13.88
CA SER A 106 -22.70 -9.30 14.11
C SER A 106 -22.03 -7.96 13.82
N SER A 107 -20.82 -7.96 13.24
CA SER A 107 -20.01 -6.75 12.99
C SER A 107 -19.95 -5.83 14.22
N SER A 108 -19.71 -6.42 15.40
CA SER A 108 -19.78 -5.70 16.67
C SER A 108 -18.49 -5.83 17.46
N ILE A 109 -18.01 -4.70 17.96
CA ILE A 109 -16.88 -4.59 18.87
C ILE A 109 -17.39 -3.89 20.13
N LEU A 110 -17.28 -4.59 21.24
CA LEU A 110 -17.68 -4.12 22.56
C LEU A 110 -16.43 -3.85 23.39
N PHE A 111 -16.39 -2.75 24.13
CA PHE A 111 -15.28 -2.46 25.03
C PHE A 111 -15.78 -1.97 26.38
N ALA A 112 -15.08 -2.33 27.46
CA ALA A 112 -15.42 -1.85 28.79
C ALA A 112 -15.18 -0.34 28.89
N GLY A 113 -16.20 0.43 29.27
CA GLY A 113 -16.10 1.89 29.38
C GLY A 113 -16.95 2.45 30.52
N SER A 114 -16.50 3.57 31.10
CA SER A 114 -17.19 4.26 32.21
C SER A 114 -18.39 5.09 31.76
N SER A 115 -18.56 5.32 30.46
CA SER A 115 -19.66 6.10 29.91
C SER A 115 -20.20 5.44 28.65
N PRO A 116 -21.54 5.44 28.44
CA PRO A 116 -22.14 4.92 27.22
C PRO A 116 -21.63 5.67 25.99
N ALA A 117 -21.09 4.94 25.03
CA ALA A 117 -20.60 5.46 23.78
C ALA A 117 -20.85 4.42 22.68
N SER A 118 -21.24 4.87 21.50
CA SER A 118 -21.47 3.99 20.36
C SER A 118 -21.12 4.72 19.07
N TRP A 119 -20.34 4.06 18.22
CA TRP A 119 -19.95 4.54 16.92
C TRP A 119 -20.28 3.52 15.85
N GLN A 120 -20.62 4.03 14.67
CA GLN A 120 -20.79 3.24 13.46
C GLN A 120 -19.70 3.68 12.49
N MET A 121 -18.88 2.74 12.04
CA MET A 121 -17.76 3.06 11.15
C MET A 121 -17.47 1.94 10.15
N LYS A 122 -16.72 2.29 9.11
CA LYS A 122 -16.19 1.34 8.12
C LYS A 122 -14.67 1.32 8.28
N PRO A 123 -14.06 0.17 8.63
CA PRO A 123 -12.64 0.12 8.99
C PRO A 123 -11.76 0.06 7.74
N HIS A 124 -11.87 1.08 6.88
CA HIS A 124 -11.19 1.18 5.59
C HIS A 124 -10.69 2.62 5.41
N PRO A 125 -9.49 2.83 4.86
CA PRO A 125 -9.04 4.15 4.41
C PRO A 125 -9.98 4.72 3.34
N ARG A 126 -9.99 6.02 3.00
CA ARG A 126 -11.04 6.63 2.12
C ARG A 126 -12.37 6.92 2.82
N LYS A 127 -12.31 7.46 4.03
CA LYS A 127 -13.49 7.89 4.82
C LYS A 127 -14.53 8.69 4.02
N ASP A 128 -14.07 9.55 3.10
CA ASP A 128 -14.95 10.45 2.33
C ASP A 128 -15.20 9.96 0.89
N ASP A 129 -14.97 8.68 0.58
CA ASP A 129 -15.29 8.08 -0.73
C ASP A 129 -16.47 7.08 -0.62
N PRO A 130 -17.71 7.52 -0.89
CA PRO A 130 -18.89 6.66 -0.88
C PRO A 130 -18.80 5.44 -1.81
N ASN A 131 -18.10 5.53 -2.94
CA ASN A 131 -18.00 4.42 -3.89
C ASN A 131 -17.11 3.32 -3.31
N ALA A 132 -15.94 3.68 -2.75
CA ALA A 132 -15.10 2.73 -2.02
C ALA A 132 -15.88 2.12 -0.85
N LEU A 133 -16.47 2.97 -0.01
CA LEU A 133 -17.14 2.51 1.20
C LEU A 133 -18.40 1.69 0.92
N SER A 134 -19.02 1.77 -0.26
CA SER A 134 -20.17 0.92 -0.62
C SER A 134 -19.86 -0.58 -0.58
N HIS A 135 -18.59 -0.96 -0.70
CA HIS A 135 -18.10 -2.34 -0.64
C HIS A 135 -17.42 -2.70 0.69
N VAL A 136 -17.63 -1.89 1.73
CA VAL A 136 -17.04 -2.11 3.06
C VAL A 136 -18.15 -2.33 4.08
N THR A 137 -18.06 -3.45 4.80
CA THR A 137 -18.98 -3.79 5.89
C THR A 137 -18.84 -2.78 7.03
N GLN A 138 -19.98 -2.24 7.49
CA GLN A 138 -20.03 -1.33 8.63
C GLN A 138 -19.95 -2.12 9.94
N ILE A 139 -19.19 -1.60 10.90
CA ILE A 139 -18.97 -2.18 12.23
C ILE A 139 -19.46 -1.19 13.30
N SER A 140 -20.10 -1.75 14.33
CA SER A 140 -20.46 -1.03 15.55
C SER A 140 -19.36 -1.15 16.58
N VAL A 141 -18.89 -0.03 17.13
CA VAL A 141 -17.97 0.03 18.27
C VAL A 141 -18.73 0.63 19.44
N THR A 142 -18.98 -0.14 20.50
CA THR A 142 -19.93 0.25 21.56
C THR A 142 -19.35 -0.05 22.95
N SER A 143 -19.51 0.87 23.90
CA SER A 143 -19.08 0.63 25.28
C SER A 143 -20.11 -0.18 26.06
N PHE A 144 -19.64 -0.99 27.00
CA PHE A 144 -20.46 -1.65 28.01
C PHE A 144 -19.92 -1.37 29.41
N ALA A 145 -20.82 -1.35 30.40
CA ALA A 145 -20.43 -1.25 31.80
C ALA A 145 -19.79 -2.56 32.27
N ALA A 146 -18.80 -2.50 33.16
CA ALA A 146 -18.04 -3.69 33.60
C ALA A 146 -18.91 -4.79 34.25
N ASP A 147 -20.09 -4.42 34.77
CA ASP A 147 -21.12 -5.27 35.36
C ASP A 147 -22.31 -5.55 34.41
N GLY A 148 -22.26 -5.06 33.17
CA GLY A 148 -23.32 -5.20 32.17
C GLY A 148 -23.32 -6.56 31.46
N ASP A 149 -24.44 -6.86 30.78
CA ASP A 149 -24.65 -8.05 29.95
C ASP A 149 -23.80 -8.00 28.65
N ALA A 150 -22.49 -8.17 28.78
CA ALA A 150 -21.60 -8.37 27.65
C ALA A 150 -21.41 -9.87 27.37
N PRO A 151 -21.32 -10.28 26.10
CA PRO A 151 -21.21 -11.69 25.71
C PRO A 151 -19.91 -12.31 26.25
N ARG A 152 -19.97 -13.54 26.76
CA ARG A 152 -18.79 -14.21 27.33
C ARG A 152 -17.72 -14.45 26.28
N CYS A 153 -16.45 -14.31 26.66
CA CYS A 153 -15.32 -14.67 25.83
C CYS A 153 -15.33 -16.17 25.53
N ALA A 154 -15.43 -16.54 24.25
CA ALA A 154 -15.23 -17.90 23.81
C ALA A 154 -13.73 -18.18 23.59
N VAL A 155 -13.00 -17.19 23.10
CA VAL A 155 -11.54 -17.22 22.92
C VAL A 155 -10.95 -15.95 23.51
N SER A 156 -9.92 -16.07 24.34
CA SER A 156 -9.18 -14.93 24.89
C SER A 156 -7.76 -14.91 24.32
N SER A 157 -7.30 -13.72 23.93
CA SER A 157 -5.95 -13.45 23.43
C SER A 157 -5.23 -12.54 24.41
N THR A 158 -3.92 -12.73 24.58
CA THR A 158 -3.04 -11.77 25.27
C THR A 158 -2.35 -10.81 24.30
N THR A 159 -2.43 -11.11 23.01
CA THR A 159 -1.85 -10.31 21.92
C THR A 159 -2.88 -9.30 21.43
N PRO A 160 -2.50 -8.05 21.08
CA PRO A 160 -3.40 -7.05 20.50
C PRO A 160 -3.98 -7.50 19.16
N ALA A 161 -5.00 -6.78 18.68
CA ALA A 161 -5.61 -7.00 17.38
C ALA A 161 -5.75 -5.72 16.55
N ILE A 162 -5.69 -5.87 15.22
CA ILE A 162 -6.08 -4.84 14.25
C ILE A 162 -7.26 -5.37 13.44
N VAL A 163 -8.34 -4.59 13.43
CA VAL A 163 -9.54 -4.85 12.63
C VAL A 163 -9.56 -3.91 11.43
N PHE A 164 -9.56 -4.47 10.22
CA PHE A 164 -9.63 -3.69 8.98
C PHE A 164 -10.40 -4.43 7.89
N SER A 165 -10.81 -3.71 6.84
CA SER A 165 -11.51 -4.30 5.69
C SER A 165 -10.61 -4.37 4.45
N THR A 166 -10.75 -5.45 3.68
CA THR A 166 -10.20 -5.59 2.32
C THR A 166 -11.21 -5.28 1.21
N GLY A 167 -12.28 -4.54 1.53
CA GLY A 167 -13.26 -4.05 0.58
C GLY A 167 -12.75 -2.90 -0.30
N GLY A 168 -13.65 -2.02 -0.73
CA GLY A 168 -13.28 -0.82 -1.48
C GLY A 168 -12.79 -1.09 -2.90
N TYR A 169 -11.65 -0.48 -3.27
CA TYR A 169 -11.10 -0.51 -4.63
C TYR A 169 -10.02 -1.59 -4.86
N MET A 170 -9.89 -2.51 -3.90
CA MET A 170 -8.93 -3.60 -4.00
C MET A 170 -9.06 -4.42 -5.29
N GLY A 171 -7.95 -5.03 -5.71
CA GLY A 171 -7.92 -5.82 -6.94
C GLY A 171 -6.92 -5.34 -7.99
N ASN A 172 -6.15 -4.30 -7.68
CA ASN A 172 -5.02 -3.83 -8.48
C ASN A 172 -3.90 -3.32 -7.55
N PRO A 173 -2.62 -3.36 -7.98
CA PRO A 173 -1.50 -3.07 -7.09
C PRO A 173 -1.55 -1.70 -6.42
N PHE A 174 -2.02 -0.64 -7.10
CA PHE A 174 -2.11 0.69 -6.50
C PHE A 174 -3.02 0.70 -5.28
N HIS A 175 -4.27 0.26 -5.43
CA HIS A 175 -5.21 0.20 -4.31
C HIS A 175 -4.82 -0.84 -3.26
N ASP A 176 -4.26 -1.98 -3.67
CA ASP A 176 -3.75 -2.99 -2.73
C ASP A 176 -2.66 -2.37 -1.80
N PHE A 177 -1.78 -1.51 -2.33
CA PHE A 177 -0.72 -0.85 -1.55
C PHE A 177 -1.21 0.38 -0.78
N THR A 178 -1.82 1.36 -1.47
CA THR A 178 -2.19 2.66 -0.86
C THR A 178 -3.34 2.54 0.13
N ASP A 179 -4.34 1.69 -0.14
CA ASP A 179 -5.54 1.60 0.71
C ASP A 179 -5.39 0.54 1.81
N VAL A 180 -4.43 -0.38 1.72
CA VAL A 180 -4.31 -1.47 2.70
C VAL A 180 -2.88 -1.71 3.18
N LEU A 181 -1.94 -2.13 2.32
CA LEU A 181 -0.65 -2.65 2.81
C LEU A 181 0.22 -1.58 3.49
N ILE A 182 0.27 -0.36 2.96
CA ILE A 182 1.01 0.75 3.57
C ILE A 182 0.32 1.21 4.87
N PRO A 183 -1.00 1.51 4.90
CA PRO A 183 -1.72 1.81 6.14
C PRO A 183 -1.60 0.71 7.21
N LEU A 184 -1.64 -0.56 6.80
CA LEU A 184 -1.48 -1.69 7.71
C LEU A 184 -0.08 -1.72 8.30
N PHE A 185 0.97 -1.53 7.48
CA PHE A 185 2.34 -1.39 7.98
C PHE A 185 2.47 -0.27 9.01
N ILE A 186 1.94 0.93 8.72
CA ILE A 186 1.96 2.07 9.66
C ILE A 186 1.26 1.70 10.98
N THR A 187 0.14 0.98 10.90
CA THR A 187 -0.69 0.66 12.06
C THR A 187 -0.10 -0.47 12.90
N SER A 188 0.53 -1.46 12.26
CA SER A 188 0.98 -2.70 12.90
C SER A 188 2.45 -2.68 13.35
N PHE A 189 3.28 -1.79 12.80
CA PHE A 189 4.73 -1.80 13.02
C PHE A 189 5.12 -1.76 14.51
N GLN A 190 4.37 -1.03 15.33
CA GLN A 190 4.59 -0.90 16.77
C GLN A 190 4.54 -2.24 17.54
N PHE A 191 3.94 -3.28 16.97
CA PHE A 191 3.74 -4.56 17.64
C PHE A 191 4.80 -5.62 17.31
N ASP A 192 5.77 -5.34 16.44
CA ASP A 192 6.85 -6.27 16.05
C ASP A 192 6.36 -7.70 15.68
N GLY A 193 5.23 -7.77 14.97
CA GLY A 193 4.60 -9.02 14.57
C GLY A 193 3.70 -9.68 15.62
N GLU A 194 3.71 -9.20 16.87
CA GLU A 194 2.82 -9.66 17.94
C GLU A 194 1.48 -8.92 17.90
N VAL A 195 0.75 -9.08 16.80
CA VAL A 195 -0.60 -8.53 16.61
C VAL A 195 -1.42 -9.47 15.75
N ARG A 196 -2.69 -9.71 16.12
CA ARG A 196 -3.62 -10.48 15.28
C ARG A 196 -4.30 -9.60 14.25
N LEU A 197 -4.42 -10.09 13.03
CA LEU A 197 -5.12 -9.39 11.96
C LEU A 197 -6.52 -9.98 11.80
N LEU A 198 -7.54 -9.16 12.03
CA LEU A 198 -8.95 -9.52 11.87
C LEU A 198 -9.49 -8.76 10.66
N VAL A 199 -9.81 -9.49 9.60
CA VAL A 199 -10.06 -8.91 8.28
C VAL A 199 -11.51 -9.08 7.91
N GLY A 200 -12.21 -7.97 7.70
CA GLY A 200 -13.53 -7.90 7.11
C GLY A 200 -13.46 -7.81 5.58
N ASP A 201 -14.56 -8.21 4.94
CA ASP A 201 -14.70 -8.28 3.48
C ASP A 201 -13.55 -9.06 2.83
N ILE A 202 -13.18 -10.20 3.44
CA ILE A 202 -11.94 -10.90 3.11
C ILE A 202 -11.95 -11.42 1.66
N ALA A 203 -10.83 -11.21 0.98
CA ALA A 203 -10.56 -11.80 -0.33
C ALA A 203 -9.44 -12.85 -0.19
N PRO A 204 -9.75 -14.18 -0.17
CA PRO A 204 -8.73 -15.22 0.04
C PRO A 204 -7.58 -15.18 -0.98
N TRP A 205 -7.88 -14.84 -2.23
CA TRP A 205 -6.87 -14.68 -3.28
C TRP A 205 -5.89 -13.53 -2.97
N TRP A 206 -6.33 -12.49 -2.28
CA TRP A 206 -5.50 -11.34 -1.90
C TRP A 206 -4.56 -11.71 -0.76
N ILE A 207 -5.07 -12.43 0.24
CA ILE A 207 -4.26 -12.97 1.34
C ILE A 207 -3.16 -13.85 0.78
N GLN A 208 -3.47 -14.77 -0.13
CA GLN A 208 -2.48 -15.62 -0.78
C GLN A 208 -1.45 -14.81 -1.58
N LYS A 209 -1.90 -13.78 -2.31
CA LYS A 209 -1.02 -12.94 -3.14
C LYS A 209 0.00 -12.16 -2.29
N TYR A 210 -0.42 -11.65 -1.13
CA TYR A 210 0.38 -10.79 -0.26
C TYR A 210 0.88 -11.48 1.01
N GLU A 211 0.77 -12.82 1.07
CA GLU A 211 1.26 -13.65 2.18
C GLU A 211 2.66 -13.21 2.67
N PRO A 212 3.68 -13.00 1.81
CA PRO A 212 5.02 -12.60 2.29
C PRO A 212 5.04 -11.28 3.09
N ILE A 213 4.16 -10.33 2.75
CA ILE A 213 4.00 -9.09 3.52
C ILE A 213 3.23 -9.39 4.80
N LEU A 214 2.09 -10.06 4.71
CA LEU A 214 1.21 -10.29 5.87
C LEU A 214 1.91 -11.09 6.97
N THR A 215 2.68 -12.12 6.62
CA THR A 215 3.51 -12.89 7.56
C THR A 215 4.67 -12.09 8.15
N GLY A 216 5.09 -11.03 7.46
CA GLY A 216 6.07 -10.07 7.98
C GLY A 216 5.46 -9.07 8.97
N LEU A 217 4.15 -8.79 8.87
CA LEU A 217 3.43 -7.85 9.74
C LEU A 217 2.84 -8.53 10.97
N SER A 218 2.55 -9.83 10.90
CA SER A 218 1.97 -10.61 11.99
C SER A 218 2.51 -12.04 11.99
N ARG A 219 2.83 -12.56 13.18
CA ARG A 219 3.21 -13.96 13.43
C ARG A 219 2.02 -14.88 13.69
N HIS A 220 0.81 -14.32 13.67
CA HIS A 220 -0.44 -15.01 14.01
C HIS A 220 -1.29 -15.24 12.76
N ASP A 221 -2.11 -16.29 12.80
CA ASP A 221 -3.07 -16.54 11.73
C ASP A 221 -4.08 -15.39 11.57
N ILE A 222 -4.39 -15.08 10.31
CA ILE A 222 -5.39 -14.07 9.94
C ILE A 222 -6.79 -14.63 10.19
N ILE A 223 -7.63 -13.83 10.83
CA ILE A 223 -9.01 -14.18 11.15
C ILE A 223 -9.93 -13.51 10.13
N ASP A 224 -10.75 -14.32 9.46
CA ASP A 224 -11.84 -13.85 8.59
C ASP A 224 -13.05 -13.45 9.43
N LEU A 225 -13.25 -12.14 9.62
CA LEU A 225 -14.36 -11.62 10.42
C LEU A 225 -15.74 -11.95 9.84
N ASN A 226 -15.86 -12.13 8.53
CA ASN A 226 -17.14 -12.45 7.90
C ASN A 226 -17.61 -13.89 8.20
N ARG A 227 -16.73 -14.74 8.73
CA ARG A 227 -16.99 -16.15 9.04
C ARG A 227 -16.68 -16.52 10.49
N ASP A 228 -16.42 -15.53 11.33
CA ASP A 228 -16.07 -15.72 12.74
C ASP A 228 -17.32 -15.67 13.61
N ASP A 229 -17.78 -16.83 14.06
CA ASP A 229 -18.99 -17.02 14.87
C ASP A 229 -18.72 -17.03 16.37
N VAL A 230 -17.44 -16.92 16.77
CA VAL A 230 -17.03 -16.89 18.17
C VAL A 230 -16.79 -15.47 18.66
N VAL A 231 -17.02 -15.25 19.96
CA VAL A 231 -16.68 -14.00 20.63
C VAL A 231 -15.22 -14.06 21.07
N ARG A 232 -14.39 -13.20 20.49
CA ARG A 232 -12.95 -13.12 20.75
C ARG A 232 -12.63 -11.92 21.62
N CYS A 233 -11.85 -12.14 22.67
CA CYS A 233 -11.47 -11.09 23.61
C CYS A 233 -10.00 -10.72 23.52
N PHE A 234 -9.73 -9.42 23.59
CA PHE A 234 -8.42 -8.82 23.39
C PHE A 234 -8.15 -7.74 24.45
N PRO A 235 -6.88 -7.54 24.86
CA PRO A 235 -6.50 -6.48 25.79
C PRO A 235 -6.39 -5.11 25.10
N HIS A 236 -6.13 -5.10 23.79
CA HIS A 236 -5.94 -3.90 22.98
C HIS A 236 -6.40 -4.16 21.55
N VAL A 237 -7.16 -3.24 20.97
CA VAL A 237 -7.69 -3.36 19.60
C VAL A 237 -7.62 -2.02 18.88
N ILE A 238 -7.05 -2.02 17.68
CA ILE A 238 -7.15 -0.90 16.73
C ILE A 238 -8.19 -1.25 15.66
N VAL A 239 -9.19 -0.40 15.47
CA VAL A 239 -10.25 -0.56 14.45
C VAL A 239 -10.06 0.48 13.37
N GLY A 240 -9.80 0.05 12.14
CA GLY A 240 -9.37 0.89 11.03
C GLY A 240 -7.85 0.91 10.85
N LEU A 241 -7.38 1.58 9.79
CA LEU A 241 -5.97 1.73 9.46
C LEU A 241 -5.57 3.20 9.41
N ARG A 242 -4.40 3.52 9.95
CA ARG A 242 -3.81 4.86 9.90
C ARG A 242 -3.36 5.16 8.47
N PHE A 243 -3.96 6.16 7.83
CA PHE A 243 -3.67 6.53 6.44
C PHE A 243 -3.58 8.05 6.29
N HIS A 244 -2.45 8.55 5.83
CA HIS A 244 -2.22 10.00 5.74
C HIS A 244 -1.69 10.50 4.38
N LYS A 245 -1.19 9.62 3.50
CA LYS A 245 -0.56 10.01 2.23
C LYS A 245 -0.77 8.91 1.17
N GLU A 246 -1.03 9.29 -0.07
CA GLU A 246 -1.18 8.33 -1.18
C GLU A 246 0.14 7.62 -1.46
N MET A 247 0.11 6.28 -1.55
CA MET A 247 1.24 5.42 -1.90
C MET A 247 2.53 5.66 -1.09
N SER A 248 2.45 6.41 0.01
CA SER A 248 3.61 6.88 0.74
C SER A 248 3.28 7.06 2.22
N ILE A 249 4.32 7.34 3.01
CA ILE A 249 4.26 7.57 4.44
C ILE A 249 4.81 8.98 4.70
N ASP A 250 4.08 9.78 5.48
CA ASP A 250 4.54 11.04 6.05
C ASP A 250 5.14 10.75 7.44
N PRO A 251 6.48 10.78 7.61
CA PRO A 251 7.11 10.43 8.88
C PRO A 251 6.64 11.31 10.04
N SER A 252 6.29 12.58 9.79
CA SER A 252 5.86 13.53 10.82
C SER A 252 4.52 13.15 11.46
N ARG A 253 3.75 12.28 10.80
CA ARG A 253 2.43 11.81 11.25
C ARG A 253 2.45 10.40 11.83
N THR A 254 3.64 9.82 12.01
CA THR A 254 3.83 8.48 12.58
C THR A 254 4.48 8.55 13.95
N GLN A 255 4.14 7.62 14.85
CA GLN A 255 4.65 7.63 16.23
C GLN A 255 6.18 7.46 16.33
N ASN A 256 6.81 6.76 15.36
CA ASN A 256 8.23 6.41 15.38
C ASN A 256 9.02 7.02 14.22
N GLY A 257 8.47 8.01 13.50
CA GLY A 257 9.11 8.57 12.31
C GLY A 257 9.25 7.57 11.16
N LEU A 258 8.33 6.59 11.06
CA LEU A 258 8.29 5.61 9.98
C LEU A 258 8.21 6.30 8.63
N SER A 259 9.02 5.84 7.71
CA SER A 259 9.12 6.40 6.36
C SER A 259 8.73 5.39 5.29
N MET A 260 8.47 5.90 4.08
CA MET A 260 8.23 5.02 2.93
C MET A 260 9.47 4.17 2.58
N LEU A 261 10.68 4.67 2.92
CA LEU A 261 11.91 3.90 2.85
C LEU A 261 11.90 2.68 3.80
N ASP A 262 11.36 2.82 5.01
CA ASP A 262 11.23 1.70 5.95
C ASP A 262 10.24 0.65 5.43
N PHE A 263 9.13 1.09 4.82
CA PHE A 263 8.21 0.20 4.12
C PHE A 263 8.91 -0.54 2.96
N GLY A 264 9.68 0.17 2.14
CA GLY A 264 10.49 -0.45 1.07
C GLY A 264 11.46 -1.50 1.59
N ARG A 265 12.19 -1.20 2.67
CA ARG A 265 13.09 -2.16 3.34
C ARG A 265 12.33 -3.37 3.88
N PHE A 266 11.15 -3.15 4.46
CA PHE A 266 10.28 -4.20 4.94
C PHE A 266 9.81 -5.11 3.79
N VAL A 267 9.28 -4.56 2.71
CA VAL A 267 8.87 -5.31 1.51
C VAL A 267 10.04 -6.10 0.93
N ARG A 268 11.24 -5.50 0.86
CA ARG A 268 12.46 -6.16 0.41
C ARG A 268 12.76 -7.41 1.23
N ARG A 269 12.66 -7.33 2.56
CA ARG A 269 12.85 -8.48 3.47
C ARG A 269 11.77 -9.55 3.27
N SER A 270 10.49 -9.14 3.22
CA SER A 270 9.34 -10.03 3.03
C SER A 270 9.47 -10.91 1.78
N PHE A 271 9.98 -10.35 0.67
CA PHE A 271 10.15 -11.09 -0.58
C PHE A 271 11.56 -11.67 -0.79
N ALA A 272 12.44 -11.58 0.22
CA ALA A 272 13.84 -11.98 0.17
C ALA A 272 14.59 -11.40 -1.06
N LEU A 273 14.35 -10.13 -1.34
CA LEU A 273 14.92 -9.39 -2.47
C LEU A 273 16.35 -8.97 -2.14
N ARG A 274 17.29 -9.29 -3.03
CA ARG A 274 18.73 -9.19 -2.74
C ARG A 274 19.31 -7.80 -3.03
N ARG A 275 18.75 -7.06 -3.98
CA ARG A 275 19.32 -5.78 -4.41
C ARG A 275 18.78 -4.64 -3.55
N GLU A 276 19.72 -3.93 -2.95
CA GLU A 276 19.45 -2.78 -2.08
C GLU A 276 19.38 -1.47 -2.85
N SER A 277 20.32 -1.27 -3.75
CA SER A 277 20.46 -0.05 -4.53
C SER A 277 20.71 -0.35 -6.01
N ALA A 278 20.47 0.65 -6.84
CA ALA A 278 20.69 0.63 -8.26
C ALA A 278 22.16 0.34 -8.60
N THR A 279 22.36 -0.14 -9.82
CA THR A 279 23.68 -0.27 -10.41
C THR A 279 24.29 1.11 -10.58
N LYS A 280 25.45 1.34 -9.95
CA LYS A 280 26.31 2.47 -10.28
C LYS A 280 27.06 2.18 -11.58
N LEU A 281 26.90 3.06 -12.56
CA LEU A 281 27.62 3.00 -13.82
C LEU A 281 28.96 3.74 -13.65
N GLY A 282 29.98 2.99 -13.23
CA GLY A 282 31.36 3.47 -13.15
C GLY A 282 32.07 3.43 -14.51
N ALA A 283 33.40 3.33 -14.49
CA ALA A 283 34.22 3.21 -15.71
C ALA A 283 34.02 1.88 -16.47
N ASP A 284 33.37 0.89 -15.85
CA ASP A 284 33.08 -0.39 -16.47
C ASP A 284 31.93 -0.28 -17.48
N ARG A 285 32.31 -0.15 -18.75
CA ARG A 285 31.40 -0.04 -19.89
C ARG A 285 30.65 -1.34 -20.21
N ASN A 286 31.00 -2.46 -19.58
CA ASN A 286 30.33 -3.74 -19.84
C ASN A 286 29.05 -3.91 -19.02
N LYS A 287 28.85 -3.10 -17.97
CA LYS A 287 27.67 -3.19 -17.13
C LYS A 287 26.53 -2.37 -17.73
N LYS A 288 25.47 -3.06 -18.16
CA LYS A 288 24.28 -2.42 -18.74
C LYS A 288 23.19 -2.27 -17.68
N PRO A 289 22.65 -1.06 -17.47
CA PRO A 289 21.55 -0.86 -16.55
C PRO A 289 20.27 -1.49 -17.11
N ARG A 290 19.42 -2.03 -16.24
CA ARG A 290 18.19 -2.72 -16.65
C ARG A 290 16.98 -1.81 -16.53
N LEU A 291 16.23 -1.62 -17.62
CA LEU A 291 14.98 -0.84 -17.62
C LEU A 291 13.79 -1.77 -17.81
N LEU A 292 12.87 -1.77 -16.83
CA LEU A 292 11.58 -2.44 -16.95
C LEU A 292 10.56 -1.50 -17.59
N ILE A 293 9.88 -1.94 -18.65
CA ILE A 293 8.72 -1.25 -19.23
C ILE A 293 7.46 -2.01 -18.82
N ILE A 294 6.58 -1.34 -18.07
CA ILE A 294 5.24 -1.84 -17.72
C ILE A 294 4.32 -1.67 -18.93
N ALA A 295 4.18 -2.75 -19.71
CA ALA A 295 3.38 -2.77 -20.94
C ALA A 295 1.96 -3.23 -20.66
N ARG A 296 1.08 -2.26 -20.43
CA ARG A 296 -0.33 -2.48 -20.14
C ARG A 296 -1.08 -3.07 -21.32
N ARG A 297 -1.96 -4.05 -21.07
CA ARG A 297 -2.73 -4.71 -22.14
C ARG A 297 -4.16 -4.21 -22.35
N ALA A 298 -4.75 -3.58 -21.33
CA ALA A 298 -6.20 -3.31 -21.33
C ALA A 298 -6.56 -1.83 -21.52
N THR A 299 -5.89 -0.93 -20.80
CA THR A 299 -6.16 0.52 -20.81
C THR A 299 -4.85 1.26 -20.74
N ARG A 300 -4.77 2.45 -21.34
CA ARG A 300 -3.53 3.24 -21.39
C ARG A 300 -2.37 2.41 -21.92
N VAL A 301 -2.64 1.68 -23.01
CA VAL A 301 -1.67 0.83 -23.69
C VAL A 301 -0.59 1.72 -24.29
N LEU A 302 0.67 1.30 -24.16
CA LEU A 302 1.77 1.88 -24.91
C LEU A 302 1.87 1.16 -26.26
N GLU A 303 1.32 1.77 -27.32
CA GLU A 303 1.13 1.10 -28.60
C GLU A 303 2.43 0.78 -29.32
N ASN A 304 3.44 1.64 -29.18
CA ASN A 304 4.76 1.48 -29.80
C ASN A 304 5.83 1.03 -28.81
N VAL A 305 5.49 0.13 -27.89
CA VAL A 305 6.43 -0.39 -26.86
C VAL A 305 7.72 -0.93 -27.45
N ASP A 306 7.67 -1.56 -28.63
CA ASP A 306 8.86 -2.11 -29.28
C ASP A 306 9.81 -1.03 -29.79
N GLU A 307 9.29 0.11 -30.24
CA GLU A 307 10.09 1.26 -30.65
C GLU A 307 10.78 1.91 -29.45
N VAL A 308 10.03 2.13 -28.37
CA VAL A 308 10.57 2.66 -27.12
C VAL A 308 11.64 1.71 -26.55
N ALA A 309 11.38 0.41 -26.57
CA ALA A 309 12.35 -0.59 -26.14
C ALA A 309 13.61 -0.60 -27.03
N ARG A 310 13.48 -0.44 -28.35
CA ARG A 310 14.63 -0.30 -29.26
C ARG A 310 15.43 0.97 -28.96
N ALA A 311 14.77 2.10 -28.74
CA ALA A 311 15.42 3.36 -28.39
C ALA A 311 16.23 3.24 -27.09
N ALA A 312 15.64 2.68 -26.03
CA ALA A 312 16.33 2.44 -24.77
C ALA A 312 17.52 1.48 -24.91
N ARG A 313 17.38 0.38 -25.68
CA ARG A 313 18.52 -0.52 -25.98
C ARG A 313 19.64 0.20 -26.73
N GLY A 314 19.29 1.08 -27.68
CA GLY A 314 20.25 1.89 -28.43
C GLY A 314 21.05 2.85 -27.55
N LEU A 315 20.49 3.26 -26.41
CA LEU A 315 21.17 4.08 -25.40
C LEU A 315 21.97 3.27 -24.36
N GLY A 316 21.90 1.93 -24.42
CA GLY A 316 22.70 1.05 -23.55
C GLY A 316 21.93 0.31 -22.46
N PHE A 317 20.60 0.49 -22.36
CA PHE A 317 19.79 -0.29 -21.42
C PHE A 317 19.63 -1.75 -21.86
N GLU A 318 19.59 -2.64 -20.88
CA GLU A 318 18.96 -3.94 -21.01
C GLU A 318 17.45 -3.82 -20.70
N VAL A 319 16.62 -3.93 -21.73
CA VAL A 319 15.18 -3.68 -21.59
C VAL A 319 14.40 -4.97 -21.34
N VAL A 320 13.59 -4.97 -20.29
CA VAL A 320 12.57 -5.97 -20.01
C VAL A 320 11.20 -5.36 -20.24
N VAL A 321 10.30 -6.08 -20.90
CA VAL A 321 8.90 -5.68 -21.07
C VAL A 321 8.02 -6.68 -20.32
N ALA A 322 7.24 -6.23 -19.35
CA ALA A 322 6.36 -7.11 -18.58
C ALA A 322 5.16 -6.37 -17.99
N GLU A 323 4.14 -7.11 -17.59
CA GLU A 323 3.01 -6.59 -16.80
C GLU A 323 2.58 -7.67 -15.78
N ALA A 324 2.31 -7.25 -14.54
CA ALA A 324 1.70 -8.11 -13.54
C ALA A 324 0.18 -8.12 -13.69
N GLY A 325 -0.40 -9.28 -14.00
CA GLY A 325 -1.83 -9.52 -13.96
C GLY A 325 -2.27 -10.11 -12.62
N ARG A 326 -3.59 -10.34 -12.45
CA ARG A 326 -4.16 -10.91 -11.21
C ARG A 326 -3.59 -12.27 -10.83
N LYS A 327 -3.20 -13.09 -11.81
CA LYS A 327 -2.65 -14.45 -11.60
C LYS A 327 -1.12 -14.49 -11.59
N THR A 328 -0.46 -13.34 -11.72
CA THR A 328 1.01 -13.29 -11.71
C THR A 328 1.51 -13.67 -10.33
N ASN A 329 2.50 -14.57 -10.28
CA ASN A 329 3.22 -14.87 -9.05
C ASN A 329 3.96 -13.59 -8.60
N LEU A 330 3.47 -12.98 -7.52
CA LEU A 330 3.97 -11.69 -7.06
C LEU A 330 5.44 -11.79 -6.63
N THR A 331 5.86 -12.89 -5.99
CA THR A 331 7.25 -13.11 -5.59
C THR A 331 8.20 -13.16 -6.78
N ALA A 332 7.81 -13.84 -7.87
CA ALA A 332 8.59 -13.86 -9.10
C ALA A 332 8.66 -12.47 -9.75
N PHE A 333 7.54 -11.75 -9.77
CA PHE A 333 7.48 -10.40 -10.33
C PHE A 333 8.28 -9.39 -9.50
N ALA A 334 8.21 -9.45 -8.17
CA ALA A 334 9.00 -8.62 -7.26
C ALA A 334 10.50 -8.83 -7.48
N ARG A 335 10.95 -10.08 -7.68
CA ARG A 335 12.35 -10.38 -8.04
C ARG A 335 12.74 -9.79 -9.39
N LEU A 336 11.85 -9.83 -10.38
CA LEU A 336 12.08 -9.20 -11.67
C LEU A 336 12.25 -7.68 -11.53
N VAL A 337 11.33 -7.01 -10.83
CA VAL A 337 11.40 -5.56 -10.61
C VAL A 337 12.66 -5.20 -9.82
N ASN A 338 12.98 -5.92 -8.75
CA ASN A 338 14.19 -5.69 -7.94
C ASN A 338 15.49 -5.83 -8.74
N SER A 339 15.45 -6.59 -9.83
CA SER A 339 16.59 -6.81 -10.73
C SER A 339 16.81 -5.69 -11.75
N CYS A 340 15.98 -4.64 -11.74
CA CYS A 340 16.07 -3.48 -12.63
C CYS A 340 16.70 -2.25 -11.95
N ASP A 341 17.21 -1.33 -12.77
CA ASP A 341 17.81 -0.04 -12.41
C ASP A 341 16.89 1.15 -12.72
N GLY A 342 15.82 0.89 -13.46
CA GLY A 342 14.71 1.79 -13.61
C GLY A 342 13.44 1.03 -14.01
N MET A 343 12.31 1.69 -13.84
CA MET A 343 11.02 1.22 -14.32
C MET A 343 10.28 2.37 -14.99
N MET A 344 9.61 2.08 -16.10
CA MET A 344 8.77 3.04 -16.79
C MET A 344 7.41 2.47 -17.14
N GLY A 345 6.43 3.35 -17.33
CA GLY A 345 5.13 2.96 -17.84
C GLY A 345 4.16 4.13 -17.89
N VAL A 346 3.05 3.93 -18.59
CA VAL A 346 1.94 4.89 -18.61
C VAL A 346 1.22 4.88 -17.26
N HIS A 347 0.93 6.08 -16.75
CA HIS A 347 0.31 6.31 -15.44
C HIS A 347 -0.79 5.28 -15.11
N GLY A 348 -0.72 4.70 -13.92
CA GLY A 348 -1.75 3.87 -13.29
C GLY A 348 -1.20 2.62 -12.60
N ALA A 349 -2.10 1.72 -12.21
CA ALA A 349 -1.82 0.76 -11.13
C ALA A 349 -0.61 -0.17 -11.31
N GLY A 350 -0.19 -0.46 -12.55
CA GLY A 350 1.02 -1.25 -12.80
C GLY A 350 2.29 -0.59 -12.26
N LEU A 351 2.34 0.75 -12.18
CA LEU A 351 3.49 1.48 -11.64
C LEU A 351 3.66 1.30 -10.14
N ALA A 352 2.63 0.91 -9.38
CA ALA A 352 2.76 0.70 -7.93
C ALA A 352 3.74 -0.43 -7.57
N ASN A 353 4.13 -1.26 -8.54
CA ASN A 353 5.21 -2.23 -8.36
C ASN A 353 6.60 -1.59 -8.15
N PHE A 354 6.72 -0.26 -8.26
CA PHE A 354 7.98 0.45 -7.97
C PHE A 354 8.47 0.17 -6.54
N VAL A 355 7.58 -0.19 -5.61
CA VAL A 355 7.93 -0.58 -4.24
C VAL A 355 8.93 -1.74 -4.15
N PHE A 356 9.11 -2.52 -5.24
CA PHE A 356 10.09 -3.60 -5.32
C PHE A 356 11.44 -3.17 -5.93
N LEU A 357 11.53 -1.95 -6.48
CA LEU A 357 12.78 -1.43 -7.02
C LEU A 357 13.80 -1.19 -5.90
N PRO A 358 15.10 -1.32 -6.19
CA PRO A 358 16.16 -0.84 -5.31
C PRO A 358 16.12 0.69 -5.14
N MET A 359 16.76 1.19 -4.08
CA MET A 359 17.04 2.63 -3.90
C MET A 359 17.93 3.18 -5.02
N ASN A 360 17.89 4.49 -5.27
CA ASN A 360 18.65 5.17 -6.32
C ASN A 360 18.32 4.71 -7.76
N THR A 361 17.22 3.99 -7.95
CA THR A 361 16.70 3.70 -9.29
C THR A 361 15.88 4.86 -9.82
N THR A 362 15.49 4.80 -11.11
CA THR A 362 14.61 5.81 -11.72
C THR A 362 13.22 5.24 -11.98
N LEU A 363 12.19 5.91 -11.48
CA LEU A 363 10.79 5.71 -11.90
C LEU A 363 10.44 6.75 -12.97
N ILE A 364 10.12 6.29 -14.18
CA ILE A 364 9.69 7.16 -15.29
C ILE A 364 8.19 6.97 -15.49
N GLN A 365 7.42 8.04 -15.31
CA GLN A 365 5.98 8.02 -15.47
C GLN A 365 5.57 8.78 -16.73
N VAL A 366 4.95 8.06 -17.67
CA VAL A 366 4.33 8.66 -18.85
C VAL A 366 2.92 9.08 -18.48
N VAL A 367 2.63 10.38 -18.53
CA VAL A 367 1.37 10.98 -18.09
C VAL A 367 0.48 11.26 -19.30
N PRO A 368 -0.69 10.60 -19.42
CA PRO A 368 -1.64 10.87 -20.48
C PRO A 368 -2.23 12.29 -20.41
N LEU A 369 -2.91 12.71 -21.49
CA LEU A 369 -3.66 13.96 -21.49
C LEU A 369 -4.78 13.95 -20.42
N GLY A 370 -5.33 15.13 -20.13
CA GLY A 370 -6.42 15.30 -19.17
C GLY A 370 -6.00 15.92 -17.84
N GLN A 371 -4.94 16.74 -17.84
CA GLN A 371 -4.42 17.46 -16.67
C GLN A 371 -4.11 16.52 -15.50
N LEU A 372 -3.51 15.36 -15.81
CA LEU A 372 -3.23 14.30 -14.84
C LEU A 372 -1.94 14.51 -14.05
N ASP A 373 -1.20 15.60 -14.31
CA ASP A 373 0.14 15.86 -13.79
C ASP A 373 0.22 15.84 -12.26
N GLU A 374 -0.71 16.53 -11.59
CA GLU A 374 -0.75 16.59 -10.12
C GLU A 374 -1.09 15.22 -9.53
N ILE A 375 -2.07 14.52 -10.11
CA ILE A 375 -2.47 13.17 -9.68
C ILE A 375 -1.31 12.20 -9.86
N ALA A 376 -0.62 12.26 -10.99
CA ALA A 376 0.55 11.43 -11.26
C ALA A 376 1.64 11.62 -10.20
N ARG A 377 1.94 12.89 -9.85
CA ARG A 377 2.93 13.21 -8.82
C ARG A 377 2.49 12.76 -7.43
N VAL A 378 1.22 12.95 -7.05
CA VAL A 378 0.69 12.50 -5.76
C VAL A 378 0.69 10.98 -5.65
N ASP A 379 0.27 10.28 -6.71
CA ASP A 379 0.13 8.82 -6.72
C ASP A 379 1.48 8.08 -6.75
N PHE A 380 2.49 8.64 -7.42
CA PHE A 380 3.75 7.92 -7.65
C PHE A 380 5.01 8.77 -7.50
N GLY A 381 4.99 10.04 -7.93
CA GLY A 381 6.17 10.89 -7.93
C GLY A 381 6.74 11.14 -6.54
N ALA A 382 5.91 11.66 -5.63
CA ALA A 382 6.31 11.90 -4.24
C ALA A 382 6.71 10.59 -3.55
N ALA A 383 5.94 9.51 -3.76
CA ALA A 383 6.20 8.22 -3.16
C ALA A 383 7.54 7.59 -3.61
N ALA A 384 7.92 7.77 -4.87
CA ALA A 384 9.22 7.33 -5.39
C ALA A 384 10.37 8.13 -4.74
N GLU A 385 10.21 9.45 -4.63
CA GLU A 385 11.19 10.33 -3.96
C GLU A 385 11.35 9.95 -2.47
N ASP A 386 10.24 9.68 -1.76
CA ASP A 386 10.25 9.23 -0.36
C ASP A 386 10.90 7.83 -0.16
N MET A 387 11.07 7.06 -1.24
CA MET A 387 11.78 5.77 -1.28
C MET A 387 13.22 5.89 -1.80
N GLU A 388 13.78 7.09 -1.84
CA GLU A 388 15.12 7.38 -2.37
C GLU A 388 15.29 6.99 -3.85
N MET A 389 14.23 7.11 -4.65
CA MET A 389 14.32 6.96 -6.11
C MET A 389 14.36 8.32 -6.79
N LYS A 390 14.86 8.34 -8.02
CA LYS A 390 14.67 9.47 -8.93
C LYS A 390 13.33 9.31 -9.64
N TYR A 391 12.62 10.42 -9.84
CA TYR A 391 11.35 10.45 -10.54
C TYR A 391 11.46 11.33 -11.79
N VAL A 392 10.98 10.82 -12.92
CA VAL A 392 10.87 11.58 -14.16
C VAL A 392 9.43 11.51 -14.68
N GLN A 393 8.80 12.67 -14.81
CA GLN A 393 7.48 12.81 -15.40
C GLN A 393 7.61 13.18 -16.88
N TYR A 394 6.97 12.39 -17.75
CA TYR A 394 6.87 12.68 -19.18
C TYR A 394 5.40 12.88 -19.55
N GLY A 395 4.98 14.15 -19.67
CA GLY A 395 3.68 14.51 -20.21
C GLY A 395 3.65 14.33 -21.73
N ILE A 396 2.67 13.58 -22.22
CA ILE A 396 2.52 13.35 -23.66
C ILE A 396 1.94 14.58 -24.36
N SER A 397 2.25 14.76 -25.64
CA SER A 397 1.54 15.72 -26.50
C SER A 397 0.24 15.12 -27.08
N GLU A 398 -0.53 15.94 -27.77
CA GLU A 398 -1.74 15.48 -28.49
C GLU A 398 -1.42 14.42 -29.54
N GLU A 399 -0.29 14.57 -30.25
CA GLU A 399 0.18 13.67 -31.30
C GLU A 399 0.56 12.29 -30.75
N GLU A 400 0.86 12.20 -29.46
CA GLU A 400 1.21 10.97 -28.77
C GLU A 400 -0.02 10.28 -28.14
N SER A 401 -1.22 10.85 -28.28
CA SER A 401 -2.47 10.33 -27.73
C SER A 401 -3.37 9.78 -28.82
N THR A 402 -3.95 8.58 -28.61
CA THR A 402 -4.96 8.04 -29.53
C THR A 402 -6.29 8.80 -29.51
N LEU A 403 -6.46 9.79 -28.62
CA LEU A 403 -7.63 10.66 -28.65
C LEU A 403 -7.69 11.46 -29.95
N ILE A 404 -6.55 11.71 -30.59
CA ILE A 404 -6.46 12.44 -31.87
C ILE A 404 -7.23 11.75 -33.02
N GLU A 405 -7.42 10.44 -32.92
CA GLU A 405 -8.16 9.61 -33.87
C GLU A 405 -9.66 9.55 -33.52
N GLN A 406 -10.03 9.98 -32.30
CA GLN A 406 -11.38 9.84 -31.72
C GLN A 406 -12.14 11.17 -31.66
N TYR A 407 -11.42 12.29 -31.58
CA TYR A 407 -12.00 13.62 -31.41
C TYR A 407 -11.43 14.60 -32.43
N PRO A 408 -12.23 15.55 -32.94
CA PRO A 408 -11.72 16.69 -33.70
C PRO A 408 -10.66 17.47 -32.92
N ARG A 409 -9.70 18.08 -33.61
CA ARG A 409 -8.60 18.85 -32.98
C ARG A 409 -9.09 20.06 -32.19
N ASP A 410 -10.23 20.63 -32.54
CA ASP A 410 -10.84 21.76 -31.85
C ASP A 410 -11.71 21.34 -30.65
N HIS A 411 -11.91 20.04 -30.42
CA HIS A 411 -12.77 19.51 -29.37
C HIS A 411 -12.25 19.85 -27.96
N ALA A 412 -13.16 20.01 -27.00
CA ALA A 412 -12.85 20.34 -25.60
C ALA A 412 -11.94 19.31 -24.90
N VAL A 413 -11.84 18.09 -25.43
CA VAL A 413 -10.90 17.07 -24.93
C VAL A 413 -9.44 17.52 -25.03
N PHE A 414 -9.12 18.39 -26.00
CA PHE A 414 -7.79 18.97 -26.17
C PHE A 414 -7.74 20.40 -25.63
N ASN A 415 -8.68 21.25 -26.04
CA ASN A 415 -8.63 22.69 -25.79
C ASN A 415 -9.19 23.13 -24.43
N ASP A 416 -10.08 22.34 -23.82
CA ASP A 416 -10.61 22.61 -22.48
C ASP A 416 -10.81 21.31 -21.66
N PRO A 417 -9.71 20.62 -21.27
CA PRO A 417 -9.81 19.42 -20.45
C PRO A 417 -10.50 19.66 -19.10
N THR A 418 -10.53 20.91 -18.64
CA THR A 418 -11.21 21.33 -17.43
C THR A 418 -12.72 21.17 -17.57
N ALA A 419 -13.31 21.47 -18.74
CA ALA A 419 -14.72 21.22 -19.01
C ALA A 419 -15.09 19.74 -18.89
N ILE A 420 -14.22 18.83 -19.33
CA ILE A 420 -14.42 17.38 -19.15
C ILE A 420 -14.33 17.02 -17.66
N THR A 421 -13.37 17.59 -16.94
CA THR A 421 -13.20 17.34 -15.50
C THR A 421 -14.38 17.85 -14.66
N LYS A 422 -14.98 19.00 -15.03
CA LYS A 422 -16.18 19.56 -14.38
C LYS A 422 -17.43 18.68 -14.54
N GLN A 423 -17.47 17.77 -15.51
CA GLN A 423 -18.53 16.77 -15.64
C GLN A 423 -18.39 15.63 -14.61
N GLY A 424 -17.35 15.66 -13.79
CA GLY A 424 -17.12 14.71 -12.72
C GLY A 424 -16.16 13.58 -13.09
N TRP A 425 -15.81 12.79 -12.07
CA TRP A 425 -14.81 11.72 -12.18
C TRP A 425 -15.12 10.69 -13.27
N THR A 426 -16.39 10.31 -13.43
CA THR A 426 -16.81 9.32 -14.43
C THR A 426 -16.47 9.75 -15.85
N ALA A 427 -16.73 11.01 -16.20
CA ALA A 427 -16.42 11.56 -17.52
C ALA A 427 -14.90 11.62 -17.76
N ARG A 428 -14.16 12.19 -16.79
CA ARG A 428 -12.70 12.28 -16.84
C ARG A 428 -12.05 10.90 -16.99
N ARG A 429 -12.48 9.93 -16.18
CA ARG A 429 -12.00 8.54 -16.23
C ARG A 429 -12.31 7.89 -17.58
N SER A 430 -13.52 8.09 -18.10
CA SER A 430 -13.92 7.54 -19.39
C SER A 430 -13.02 8.03 -20.51
N VAL A 431 -12.85 9.35 -20.65
CA VAL A 431 -12.05 9.93 -21.75
C VAL A 431 -10.57 9.63 -21.56
N TYR A 432 -9.98 10.06 -20.44
CA TYR A 432 -8.52 10.14 -20.33
C TYR A 432 -7.85 8.89 -19.76
N LEU A 433 -8.58 8.03 -19.04
CA LEU A 433 -8.01 6.85 -18.38
C LEU A 433 -8.42 5.52 -19.01
N LEU A 434 -9.56 5.46 -19.70
CA LEU A 434 -10.08 4.25 -20.35
C LEU A 434 -9.89 4.29 -21.87
N ASN A 435 -10.27 5.39 -22.53
CA ASN A 435 -10.31 5.48 -23.99
C ASN A 435 -9.08 6.19 -24.61
N GLN A 436 -8.01 6.36 -23.82
CA GLN A 436 -6.76 6.93 -24.28
C GLN A 436 -5.63 5.90 -24.16
N ASN A 437 -4.98 5.63 -25.28
CA ASN A 437 -3.70 4.94 -25.36
C ASN A 437 -2.61 5.93 -25.77
N VAL A 438 -1.36 5.49 -25.68
CA VAL A 438 -0.19 6.35 -25.89
C VAL A 438 0.71 5.76 -26.97
N ARG A 439 1.14 6.60 -27.90
CA ARG A 439 2.19 6.32 -28.87
C ARG A 439 3.30 7.35 -28.68
N ILE A 440 4.38 6.95 -28.00
CA ILE A 440 5.45 7.87 -27.60
C ILE A 440 6.26 8.33 -28.81
N ASP A 441 6.51 9.63 -28.91
CA ASP A 441 7.53 10.19 -29.79
C ASP A 441 8.91 9.85 -29.23
N VAL A 442 9.56 8.85 -29.83
CA VAL A 442 10.87 8.36 -29.38
C VAL A 442 11.99 9.39 -29.51
N VAL A 443 11.85 10.41 -30.34
CA VAL A 443 12.84 11.48 -30.48
C VAL A 443 12.77 12.38 -29.25
N ARG A 444 11.57 12.83 -28.88
CA ARG A 444 11.35 13.61 -27.65
C ARG A 444 11.65 12.81 -26.39
N PHE A 445 11.24 11.54 -26.37
CA PHE A 445 11.43 10.68 -25.20
C PHE A 445 12.89 10.26 -24.98
N ARG A 446 13.76 10.42 -25.99
CA ARG A 446 15.17 10.08 -25.88
C ARG A 446 15.86 10.81 -24.72
N ASP A 447 15.52 12.06 -24.48
CA ASP A 447 16.14 12.87 -23.43
C ASP A 447 15.75 12.36 -22.03
N VAL A 448 14.53 11.85 -21.86
CA VAL A 448 14.08 11.20 -20.62
C VAL A 448 14.92 9.94 -20.33
N LEU A 449 15.19 9.13 -21.35
CA LEU A 449 16.02 7.93 -21.21
C LEU A 449 17.48 8.26 -20.89
N ILE A 450 18.02 9.33 -21.47
CA ILE A 450 19.36 9.83 -21.15
C ILE A 450 19.42 10.32 -19.72
N GLN A 451 18.45 11.11 -19.28
CA GLN A 451 18.37 11.59 -17.91
C GLN A 451 18.35 10.43 -16.91
N ALA A 452 17.60 9.36 -17.21
CA ALA A 452 17.57 8.16 -16.38
C ALA A 452 18.93 7.43 -16.32
N LEU A 453 19.72 7.43 -17.41
CA LEU A 453 21.10 6.91 -17.39
C LEU A 453 22.02 7.79 -16.56
N GLU A 454 21.91 9.11 -16.70
CA GLU A 454 22.75 10.06 -15.95
C GLU A 454 22.56 9.91 -14.44
N PHE A 455 21.34 9.62 -13.98
CA PHE A 455 21.10 9.34 -12.57
C PHE A 455 21.85 8.12 -12.03
N LEU A 456 22.19 7.15 -12.89
CA LEU A 456 22.98 5.97 -12.51
C LEU A 456 24.50 6.23 -12.54
N HIS A 457 24.92 7.35 -13.13
CA HIS A 457 26.32 7.79 -13.15
C HIS A 457 26.68 8.70 -11.97
N ARG A 458 25.70 9.29 -11.29
CA ARG A 458 25.93 10.27 -10.22
C ARG A 458 25.71 9.66 -8.83
N GLU A 459 26.79 9.71 -8.04
CA GLU A 459 26.99 9.48 -6.59
C GLU A 459 26.26 8.33 -5.89
#